data_AF-A0A535IS49-F1
#
_entry.id   AF-A0A535IS49-F1
#
_cell.length_a   1.000
_cell.length_b   1.000
_cell.length_c   1.000
_cell.angle_alpha   90.00
_cell.angle_beta   90.00
_cell.angle_gamma   90.00
#
_symmetry.space_group_name_H-M   'P 1'
#
loop_
_entity.id
_entity.type
_entity.pdbx_description
1 polymer ?
#
loop_
_entity_poly.entity_id
_entity_poly.type
_entity_poly.pdbx_seq_one_letter_code
_entity_poly.pdbx_strand_id
1 'polypeptide(L)'
;PGQLLTHYAPTVPLFLFDGTVEEMHAAMLAEVQRRRERGERVGVLVTDEDVPAFQGSGALVHSLGSAAAPGQVATALFAGLRTLETAGVEVILCRDFDEYGLGLAIRDRLLRAAAGKVFKHPPPTVN
;
A
#
# COMPACT_ATOMS: atom_id res chain seq x y z
N PRO A 1 -34.24 -6.11 1.48
CA PRO A 1 -33.01 -5.65 2.18
C PRO A 1 -32.01 -6.82 2.30
N GLY A 2 -31.19 -7.01 1.26
CA GLY A 2 -30.24 -8.14 1.14
C GLY A 2 -28.80 -7.68 1.32
N GLN A 3 -28.06 -8.44 2.11
CA GLN A 3 -26.68 -8.19 2.55
C GLN A 3 -25.69 -8.02 1.38
N LEU A 4 -25.03 -6.86 1.33
CA LEU A 4 -23.84 -6.65 0.50
C LEU A 4 -22.60 -7.13 1.28
N LEU A 5 -22.34 -8.44 1.26
CA LEU A 5 -20.98 -8.94 1.47
C LEU A 5 -20.21 -8.79 0.15
N THR A 6 -19.99 -7.55 -0.27
CA THR A 6 -19.08 -7.29 -1.39
C THR A 6 -17.68 -7.43 -0.83
N HIS A 7 -17.09 -8.61 -0.99
CA HIS A 7 -15.65 -8.81 -0.90
C HIS A 7 -14.98 -7.78 -1.82
N TYR A 8 -14.48 -6.68 -1.23
CA TYR A 8 -13.97 -5.57 -1.99
C TYR A 8 -12.58 -5.89 -2.51
N ALA A 9 -12.48 -6.20 -3.80
CA ALA A 9 -11.23 -6.29 -4.53
C ALA A 9 -10.95 -4.93 -5.19
N PRO A 10 -9.81 -4.28 -4.91
CA PRO A 10 -9.42 -3.08 -5.64
C PRO A 10 -9.33 -3.39 -7.14
N THR A 11 -9.85 -2.47 -7.94
CA THR A 11 -9.83 -2.49 -9.41
C THR A 11 -8.45 -2.09 -9.93
N VAL A 12 -7.74 -1.24 -9.18
CA VAL A 12 -6.38 -0.78 -9.49
C VAL A 12 -5.32 -1.77 -8.99
N PRO A 13 -4.17 -1.90 -9.68
CA PRO A 13 -3.07 -2.73 -9.22
C PRO A 13 -2.49 -2.22 -7.90
N LEU A 14 -2.30 -3.14 -6.96
CA LEU A 14 -1.58 -2.93 -5.70
C LEU A 14 -0.20 -3.60 -5.77
N PHE A 15 0.84 -2.82 -5.52
CA PHE A 15 2.22 -3.31 -5.41
C PHE A 15 2.64 -3.35 -3.95
N LEU A 16 3.13 -4.51 -3.51
CA LEU A 16 3.76 -4.68 -2.21
C LEU A 16 5.27 -4.70 -2.37
N PHE A 17 5.93 -3.86 -1.59
CA PHE A 17 7.39 -3.76 -1.49
C PHE A 17 7.85 -4.47 -0.23
N ASP A 18 8.87 -5.30 -0.33
CA ASP A 18 9.37 -6.15 0.74
C ASP A 18 10.87 -5.88 0.91
N GLY A 19 11.39 -5.99 2.14
CA GLY A 19 12.77 -5.62 2.48
C GLY A 19 12.87 -4.76 3.74
N THR A 20 14.00 -4.08 3.92
CA THR A 20 14.16 -3.11 5.02
C THR A 20 13.31 -1.86 4.79
N VAL A 21 12.99 -1.12 5.86
CA VAL A 21 12.19 0.11 5.76
C VAL A 21 12.82 1.10 4.78
N GLU A 22 14.14 1.26 4.84
CA GLU A 22 14.90 2.14 3.95
C GLU A 22 14.83 1.69 2.48
N GLU A 23 15.01 0.40 2.20
CA GLU A 23 14.92 -0.15 0.84
C GLU A 23 13.51 -0.01 0.26
N MET A 24 12.49 -0.30 1.07
CA MET A 24 11.09 -0.17 0.67
C MET A 24 10.76 1.29 0.37
N HIS A 25 11.19 2.24 1.20
CA HIS A 25 10.99 3.67 0.96
C HIS A 25 11.66 4.12 -0.34
N ALA A 26 12.93 3.75 -0.54
CA ALA A 26 13.66 4.10 -1.76
C ALA A 26 12.98 3.53 -3.01
N ALA A 27 12.59 2.25 -2.99
CA ALA A 27 11.93 1.59 -4.12
C ALA A 27 10.55 2.20 -4.41
N MET A 28 9.75 2.47 -3.38
CA MET A 28 8.44 3.11 -3.54
C MET A 28 8.57 4.53 -4.10
N LEU A 29 9.51 5.35 -3.60
CA LEU A 29 9.74 6.70 -4.11
C LEU A 29 10.22 6.68 -5.57
N ALA A 30 11.12 5.77 -5.94
CA ALA A 30 11.55 5.59 -7.31
C ALA A 30 10.38 5.19 -8.23
N GLU A 31 9.51 4.29 -7.77
CA GLU A 31 8.33 3.87 -8.53
C GLU A 31 7.28 4.99 -8.66
N VAL A 32 7.08 5.78 -7.60
CA VAL A 32 6.26 7.00 -7.66
C VAL A 32 6.77 7.91 -8.77
N GLN A 33 8.06 8.23 -8.76
CA GLN A 33 8.66 9.13 -9.73
C GLN A 33 8.51 8.60 -11.16
N ARG A 34 8.87 7.33 -11.39
CA ARG A 34 8.78 6.68 -12.71
C ARG A 34 7.38 6.71 -13.30
N ARG A 35 6.35 6.52 -12.47
CA ARG A 35 4.96 6.54 -12.91
C ARG A 35 4.42 7.95 -13.12
N ARG A 36 4.79 8.89 -12.26
CA ARG A 36 4.44 10.31 -12.44
C ARG A 36 5.03 10.87 -13.73
N GLU A 37 6.24 10.48 -14.10
CA GLU A 37 6.86 10.84 -15.39
C GLU A 37 6.06 10.33 -16.60
N ARG A 38 5.30 9.25 -16.43
CA ARG A 38 4.38 8.71 -17.44
C ARG A 38 2.99 9.36 -17.40
N GLY A 39 2.78 10.34 -16.51
CA GLY A 39 1.50 10.99 -16.28
C GLY A 39 0.53 10.19 -15.41
N GLU A 40 0.99 9.09 -14.81
CA GLU A 40 0.15 8.21 -14.00
C GLU A 40 -0.08 8.78 -12.60
N ARG A 41 -1.29 8.63 -12.06
CA ARG A 41 -1.59 9.01 -10.66
C ARG A 41 -1.27 7.86 -9.72
N VAL A 42 -0.38 8.11 -8.76
CA VAL A 42 0.10 7.09 -7.82
C VAL A 42 -0.48 7.32 -6.44
N GLY A 43 -1.06 6.28 -5.84
CA GLY A 43 -1.45 6.23 -4.44
C GLY A 43 -0.40 5.50 -3.60
N VAL A 44 -0.18 5.95 -2.37
CA VAL A 44 0.77 5.35 -1.42
C VAL A 44 0.06 5.09 -0.10
N LEU A 45 0.14 3.85 0.39
CA LEU A 45 -0.38 3.42 1.68
C LEU A 45 0.77 3.07 2.61
N VAL A 46 0.90 3.83 3.70
CA VAL A 46 2.00 3.72 4.67
C VAL A 46 1.49 3.99 6.09
N THR A 47 2.27 3.70 7.13
CA THR A 47 1.88 4.04 8.50
C THR A 47 2.27 5.48 8.85
N ASP A 48 1.74 6.00 9.96
CA ASP A 48 2.00 7.36 10.41
C ASP A 48 3.49 7.68 10.51
N GLU A 49 4.29 6.70 10.92
CA GLU A 49 5.74 6.83 11.08
C GLU A 49 6.47 7.10 9.75
N ASP A 50 5.91 6.63 8.63
CA ASP A 50 6.54 6.72 7.32
C ASP A 50 5.96 7.82 6.44
N VAL A 51 4.79 8.37 6.80
CA VAL A 51 4.16 9.50 6.09
C VAL A 51 5.18 10.60 5.76
N PRO A 52 6.06 11.04 6.68
CA PRO A 52 7.04 12.10 6.39
C PRO A 52 7.99 11.76 5.23
N ALA A 53 8.33 10.49 5.02
CA ALA A 53 9.25 10.07 3.95
C ALA A 53 8.63 10.22 2.56
N PHE A 54 7.29 10.22 2.46
CA PHE A 54 6.56 10.34 1.20
C PHE A 54 5.97 11.73 0.96
N GLN A 55 6.05 12.62 1.95
CA GLN A 55 5.66 14.02 1.77
C GLN A 55 6.51 14.66 0.66
N GLY A 56 5.86 15.35 -0.28
CA GLY A 56 6.54 15.99 -1.42
C GLY A 56 6.88 15.05 -2.59
N SER A 57 6.67 13.74 -2.47
CA SER A 57 6.79 12.80 -3.62
C SER A 57 5.75 13.05 -4.73
N GLY A 58 4.69 13.81 -4.39
CA GLY A 58 3.52 14.11 -5.21
C GLY A 58 2.67 12.90 -5.61
N ALA A 59 2.85 11.77 -4.92
CA ALA A 59 1.83 10.74 -4.80
C ALA A 59 0.72 11.17 -3.82
N LEU A 60 -0.44 10.52 -3.93
CA LEU A 60 -1.51 10.61 -2.94
C LEU A 60 -1.19 9.67 -1.77
N VAL A 61 -0.66 10.24 -0.69
CA VAL A 61 -0.28 9.49 0.53
C VAL A 61 -1.50 9.34 1.44
N HIS A 62 -1.80 8.12 1.85
CA HIS A 62 -2.83 7.81 2.83
C HIS A 62 -2.22 7.02 3.99
N SER A 63 -2.39 7.54 5.21
CA SER A 63 -1.90 6.88 6.41
C SER A 63 -2.84 5.76 6.84
N LEU A 64 -2.26 4.65 7.27
CA LEU A 64 -2.96 3.51 7.85
C LEU A 64 -3.05 3.60 9.39
N GLY A 65 -2.52 4.68 9.98
CA GLY A 65 -2.33 4.80 11.42
C GLY A 65 -0.99 4.23 11.87
N SER A 66 -0.80 4.09 13.17
CA SER A 66 0.46 3.61 13.75
C SER A 66 0.69 2.12 13.51
N ALA A 67 1.93 1.76 13.16
CA ALA A 67 2.37 0.37 13.05
C ALA A 67 2.19 -0.43 14.36
N ALA A 68 2.12 0.25 15.51
CA ALA A 68 1.87 -0.37 16.81
C ALA A 68 0.42 -0.85 17.02
N ALA A 69 -0.52 -0.44 16.15
CA ALA A 69 -1.95 -0.73 16.27
C ALA A 69 -2.49 -1.54 15.07
N PRO A 70 -2.16 -2.83 14.95
CA PRO A 70 -2.42 -3.65 13.76
C PRO A 70 -3.90 -3.80 13.38
N GLY A 71 -4.81 -3.81 14.38
CA GLY A 71 -6.24 -3.84 14.12
C GLY A 71 -6.77 -2.56 13.46
N GLN A 72 -6.16 -1.41 13.80
CA GLN A 72 -6.46 -0.13 13.18
C GLN A 72 -5.89 -0.08 11.76
N VAL A 73 -4.63 -0.51 11.59
CA VAL A 73 -3.98 -0.61 10.27
C VAL A 73 -4.80 -1.42 9.28
N ALA A 74 -5.28 -2.60 9.68
CA ALA A 74 -6.11 -3.44 8.81
C ALA A 74 -7.42 -2.74 8.40
N THR A 75 -8.07 -2.03 9.33
CA THR A 75 -9.32 -1.32 9.06
C THR A 75 -9.09 -0.10 8.16
N ALA A 76 -8.05 0.69 8.47
CA ALA A 76 -7.65 1.86 7.72
C ALA A 76 -7.19 1.51 6.31
N LEU A 77 -6.60 0.33 6.11
CA LEU A 77 -6.16 -0.13 4.80
C LEU A 77 -7.30 -0.24 3.79
N PHE A 78 -8.40 -0.89 4.14
CA PHE A 78 -9.54 -0.98 3.23
C PHE A 78 -10.14 0.38 2.94
N ALA A 79 -10.22 1.25 3.95
CA ALA A 79 -10.67 2.63 3.78
C ALA A 79 -9.73 3.41 2.85
N GLY A 80 -8.42 3.23 3.01
CA GLY A 80 -7.37 3.84 2.21
C GLY A 80 -7.40 3.40 0.75
N LEU A 81 -7.51 2.09 0.49
CA LEU A 81 -7.66 1.54 -0.86
C LEU A 81 -8.86 2.19 -1.57
N ARG A 82 -10.04 2.19 -0.92
CA ARG A 82 -11.25 2.82 -1.46
C ARG A 82 -11.08 4.32 -1.71
N THR A 83 -10.40 5.01 -0.79
CA THR A 83 -10.16 6.45 -0.89
C THR A 83 -9.27 6.77 -2.09
N LEU A 84 -8.17 6.02 -2.26
CA LEU A 84 -7.23 6.20 -3.37
C LEU A 84 -7.89 5.86 -4.71
N GLU A 85 -8.66 4.78 -4.78
CA GLU A 85 -9.41 4.42 -5.98
C GLU A 85 -10.46 5.47 -6.34
N THR A 86 -11.18 6.00 -5.35
CA THR A 86 -12.14 7.09 -5.57
C THR A 86 -11.44 8.39 -6.03
N ALA A 87 -10.20 8.62 -5.60
CA ALA A 87 -9.36 9.72 -6.08
C ALA A 87 -8.83 9.50 -7.52
N GLY A 88 -9.08 8.33 -8.10
CA GLY A 88 -8.71 8.01 -9.48
C GLY A 88 -7.20 7.76 -9.65
N VAL A 89 -6.55 7.15 -8.65
CA VAL A 89 -5.19 6.63 -8.86
C VAL A 89 -5.21 5.48 -9.85
N GLU A 90 -4.13 5.31 -10.59
CA GLU A 90 -3.95 4.21 -11.54
C GLU A 90 -3.19 3.04 -10.91
N VAL A 91 -2.51 3.29 -9.80
CA VAL A 91 -1.75 2.30 -9.04
C VAL A 91 -1.71 2.66 -7.56
N ILE A 92 -1.63 1.64 -6.72
CA ILE A 92 -1.39 1.79 -5.29
C ILE A 92 -0.10 1.08 -4.93
N LEU A 93 0.77 1.78 -4.20
CA LEU A 93 2.01 1.25 -3.64
C LEU A 93 1.85 1.13 -2.13
N CYS A 94 2.27 0.02 -1.56
CA CYS A 94 2.26 -0.19 -0.12
C CYS A 94 3.50 -0.98 0.26
N ARG A 95 4.14 -0.63 1.37
CA ARG A 95 5.19 -1.46 1.93
C ARG A 95 4.60 -2.68 2.62
N ASP A 96 5.33 -3.78 2.64
CA ASP A 96 4.98 -4.92 3.47
C ASP A 96 5.17 -4.55 4.95
N PHE A 97 4.41 -5.22 5.78
CA PHE A 97 4.55 -5.14 7.23
C PHE A 97 5.30 -6.39 7.66
N ASP A 98 6.37 -6.18 8.44
CA ASP A 98 7.35 -7.19 8.86
C ASP A 98 6.75 -8.61 9.04
N GLU A 99 7.47 -9.63 8.56
CA GLU A 99 7.00 -11.03 8.50
C GLU A 99 6.83 -11.67 9.90
N TYR A 100 7.26 -10.97 10.95
CA TYR A 100 7.15 -11.41 12.33
C TYR A 100 5.92 -10.81 13.03
N GLY A 101 5.06 -11.69 13.54
CA GLY A 101 3.92 -11.33 14.38
C GLY A 101 2.74 -10.75 13.60
N LEU A 102 2.46 -9.47 13.82
CA LEU A 102 1.20 -8.83 13.43
C LEU A 102 1.11 -8.47 11.93
N GLY A 103 2.26 -8.37 11.23
CA GLY A 103 2.31 -8.16 9.78
C GLY A 103 1.69 -9.32 9.00
N LEU A 104 1.86 -10.56 9.45
CA LEU A 104 1.24 -11.75 8.84
C LEU A 104 -0.30 -11.70 8.88
N ALA A 105 -0.88 -11.22 9.98
CA ALA A 105 -2.33 -11.13 10.15
C ALA A 105 -2.96 -9.95 9.38
N ILE A 106 -2.18 -8.90 9.14
CA ILE A 106 -2.54 -7.80 8.23
C ILE A 106 -2.42 -8.29 6.79
N ARG A 107 -1.33 -8.97 6.43
CA ARG A 107 -1.07 -9.57 5.11
C ARG A 107 -2.12 -10.59 4.72
N ASP A 108 -2.58 -11.44 5.63
CA ASP A 108 -3.66 -12.40 5.38
C ASP A 108 -5.00 -11.69 5.08
N ARG A 109 -5.31 -10.60 5.79
CA ARG A 109 -6.48 -9.76 5.50
C ARG A 109 -6.32 -8.99 4.19
N LEU A 110 -5.12 -8.50 3.90
CA LEU A 110 -4.71 -7.88 2.64
C LEU A 110 -4.90 -8.80 1.45
N LEU A 111 -4.44 -10.05 1.55
CA LEU A 111 -4.54 -11.04 0.48
C LEU A 111 -5.99 -11.43 0.21
N ARG A 112 -6.79 -11.58 1.28
CA ARG A 112 -8.24 -11.78 1.17
C ARG A 112 -8.96 -10.57 0.56
N ALA A 113 -8.48 -9.36 0.84
CA ALA A 113 -8.99 -8.11 0.27
C ALA A 113 -8.65 -7.97 -1.21
N ALA A 114 -7.36 -8.13 -1.54
CA ALA A 114 -6.80 -7.88 -2.86
C ALA A 114 -7.25 -8.92 -3.91
N ALA A 115 -8.06 -9.92 -3.53
CA ALA A 115 -8.50 -11.03 -4.36
C ALA A 115 -7.32 -11.68 -5.13
N GLY A 116 -6.14 -11.73 -4.52
CA GLY A 116 -4.93 -12.32 -5.11
C GLY A 116 -4.11 -11.42 -6.05
N LYS A 117 -4.46 -10.14 -6.25
CA LYS A 117 -3.65 -9.20 -7.06
C LYS A 117 -2.59 -8.50 -6.23
N VAL A 118 -1.68 -9.28 -5.66
CA VAL A 118 -0.49 -8.77 -4.97
C VAL A 118 0.72 -9.04 -5.84
N PHE A 119 1.31 -7.97 -6.37
CA PHE A 119 2.59 -8.06 -7.05
C PHE A 119 3.70 -7.68 -6.06
N LYS A 120 4.48 -8.68 -5.65
CA LYS A 120 5.73 -8.46 -4.91
C LYS A 120 6.75 -7.91 -5.89
N HIS A 121 7.17 -6.66 -5.70
CA HIS A 121 8.35 -6.17 -6.40
C HIS A 121 9.58 -6.82 -5.74
N PRO A 122 10.40 -7.60 -6.46
CA PRO A 122 11.69 -8.01 -5.91
C PRO A 122 12.50 -6.74 -5.63
N PRO A 123 13.23 -6.65 -4.51
CA PRO A 123 14.11 -5.52 -4.26
C PRO A 123 15.06 -5.37 -5.47
N PRO A 124 15.46 -4.13 -5.84
CA PRO A 124 16.49 -3.95 -6.84
C PRO A 124 17.71 -4.74 -6.38
N THR A 125 18.13 -5.72 -7.18
CA THR A 125 19.32 -6.52 -6.89
C THR A 125 20.50 -5.56 -6.77
N VAL A 126 20.87 -5.22 -5.53
CA VAL A 126 22.11 -4.48 -5.25
C VAL A 126 23.26 -5.39 -5.67
N ASN A 127 24.00 -4.97 -6.69
CA ASN A 127 25.20 -5.63 -7.18
C ASN A 127 26.42 -4.88 -6.64
#